data_AF-A0A359LUY0-F1
#
_entry.id   AF-A0A359LUY0-F1
#
_cell.length_a   1.000
_cell.length_b   1.000
_cell.length_c   1.000
_cell.angle_alpha   90.00
_cell.angle_beta   90.00
_cell.angle_gamma   90.00
#
_symmetry.space_group_name_H-M   'P 1'
#
loop_
_entity.id
_entity.type
_entity.pdbx_description
1 polymer ?
#
loop_
_entity_poly.entity_id
_entity_poly.type
_entity_poly.pdbx_seq_one_letter_code
_entity_poly.pdbx_strand_id
1 'polypeptide(L)'
;RGAPLDWDVAAGRVRRVMGMLFERELPPAVFWNVNLPHLDEGSAEPELFECPVDFEPLHVGYRREGSRYVYVGDYHGRPRRAGSDVDHCFQGRIAISAISLELR
;
A
#
# COMPACT_ATOMS: atom_id res chain seq x y z
N ARG A 1 3.46 -14.21 2.86
CA ARG A 1 4.65 -14.32 1.95
C ARG A 1 4.67 -15.74 1.40
N GLY A 2 5.03 -15.93 0.12
CA GLY A 2 5.25 -17.26 -0.46
C GLY A 2 4.15 -17.74 -1.41
N ALA A 3 2.99 -17.08 -1.42
CA ALA A 3 1.98 -17.29 -2.45
C ALA A 3 2.37 -16.56 -3.76
N PRO A 4 2.01 -17.12 -4.93
CA PRO A 4 2.21 -16.45 -6.20
C PRO A 4 1.39 -15.17 -6.27
N LEU A 5 1.89 -14.19 -7.03
CA LEU A 5 1.12 -12.99 -7.33
C LEU A 5 -0.01 -13.35 -8.29
N ASP A 6 -1.24 -13.03 -7.91
CA ASP A 6 -2.42 -13.13 -8.76
C ASP A 6 -2.84 -11.73 -9.22
N TRP A 7 -2.51 -11.42 -10.47
CA TRP A 7 -2.80 -10.12 -11.07
C TRP A 7 -4.28 -9.96 -11.47
N ASP A 8 -4.99 -11.06 -11.72
CA ASP A 8 -6.41 -11.01 -12.06
C ASP A 8 -7.24 -10.67 -10.82
N VAL A 9 -6.89 -11.25 -9.67
CA VAL A 9 -7.46 -10.87 -8.36
C VAL A 9 -7.17 -9.40 -8.05
N ALA A 10 -5.92 -8.95 -8.26
CA ALA A 10 -5.55 -7.55 -8.06
C ALA A 10 -6.37 -6.62 -8.98
N ALA A 11 -6.52 -6.94 -10.26
CA ALA A 11 -7.32 -6.17 -11.21
C ALA A 11 -8.81 -6.14 -10.83
N GLY A 12 -9.36 -7.25 -10.33
CA GLY A 12 -10.72 -7.32 -9.79
C GLY A 12 -10.92 -6.36 -8.62
N ARG A 13 -9.97 -6.33 -7.68
CA ARG A 13 -9.95 -5.39 -6.55
C ARG A 13 -9.85 -3.94 -7.00
N VAL A 14 -8.99 -3.63 -7.97
CA VAL A 14 -8.91 -2.29 -8.57
C VAL A 14 -10.26 -1.88 -9.16
N ARG A 15 -10.93 -2.75 -9.92
CA ARG A 15 -12.26 -2.43 -10.48
C ARG A 15 -13.26 -2.06 -9.39
N ARG A 16 -13.24 -2.77 -8.25
CA ARG A 16 -14.10 -2.48 -7.09
C ARG A 16 -13.76 -1.14 -6.44
N VAL A 17 -12.47 -0.85 -6.26
CA VAL A 17 -11.99 0.45 -5.76
C VAL A 17 -12.44 1.59 -6.68
N MET A 18 -12.24 1.44 -7.99
CA MET A 18 -12.60 2.47 -8.98
C MET A 18 -14.11 2.76 -8.97
N GLY A 19 -14.96 1.74 -8.82
CA GLY A 19 -16.40 1.93 -8.66
C GLY A 19 -16.75 2.86 -7.49
N MET A 20 -16.10 2.67 -6.34
CA MET A 20 -16.28 3.55 -5.19
C MET A 20 -15.67 4.94 -5.41
N LEU A 21 -14.43 5.02 -5.92
CA LEU A 21 -13.73 6.29 -6.09
C LEU A 21 -14.36 7.21 -7.14
N PHE A 22 -15.02 6.66 -8.17
CA PHE A 22 -15.74 7.47 -9.16
C PHE A 22 -16.98 8.16 -8.58
N GLU A 23 -17.50 7.69 -7.44
CA GLU A 23 -18.59 8.34 -6.71
C GLU A 23 -18.07 9.39 -5.70
N ARG A 24 -16.75 9.53 -5.55
CA ARG A 24 -16.13 10.50 -4.64
C ARG A 24 -15.71 11.75 -5.40
N GLU A 25 -15.94 12.90 -4.77
CA GLU A 25 -15.32 14.14 -5.22
C GLU A 25 -13.80 14.06 -4.98
N LEU A 26 -13.02 14.42 -5.99
CA LEU A 26 -11.57 14.57 -5.87
C LEU A 26 -11.24 16.06 -5.85
N PRO A 27 -10.78 16.61 -4.71
CA PRO A 27 -10.39 18.01 -4.64
C PRO A 27 -9.25 18.35 -5.63
N PRO A 28 -9.13 19.62 -6.05
CA PRO A 28 -7.97 20.07 -6.82
C PRO A 28 -6.65 19.71 -6.11
N ALA A 29 -5.63 19.37 -6.90
CA ALA A 29 -4.30 19.01 -6.41
C ALA A 29 -4.27 17.83 -5.41
N VAL A 30 -5.28 16.96 -5.40
CA VAL A 30 -5.30 15.71 -4.63
C VAL A 30 -5.30 14.51 -5.58
N PHE A 31 -4.65 13.41 -5.19
CA PHE A 31 -4.82 12.12 -5.83
C PHE A 31 -5.14 11.02 -4.81
N TRP A 32 -5.85 9.99 -5.26
CA TRP A 32 -6.07 8.78 -4.47
C TRP A 32 -4.86 7.85 -4.58
N ASN A 33 -4.29 7.48 -3.44
CA ASN A 33 -3.33 6.41 -3.29
C ASN A 33 -4.05 5.15 -2.80
N VAL A 34 -3.76 4.00 -3.40
CA VAL A 34 -4.43 2.73 -3.09
C VAL A 34 -3.39 1.64 -2.91
N ASN A 35 -3.44 0.95 -1.77
CA ASN A 35 -2.63 -0.23 -1.49
C ASN A 35 -3.52 -1.48 -1.45
N LEU A 36 -3.16 -2.49 -2.24
CA LEU A 36 -3.85 -3.78 -2.26
C LEU A 36 -3.11 -4.80 -1.38
N PRO A 37 -3.78 -5.48 -0.45
CA PRO A 37 -3.14 -6.47 0.38
C PRO A 37 -2.90 -7.75 -0.43
N HIS A 38 -1.74 -8.37 -0.20
CA HIS A 38 -1.48 -9.72 -0.68
C HIS A 38 -1.93 -10.72 0.40
N LEU A 39 -3.05 -11.39 0.13
CA LEU A 39 -3.71 -12.30 1.07
C LEU A 39 -3.44 -13.75 0.68
N ASP A 40 -3.60 -14.65 1.65
CA ASP A 40 -3.51 -16.09 1.40
C ASP A 40 -4.73 -16.57 0.59
N GLU A 41 -4.57 -17.66 -0.16
CA GLU A 41 -5.66 -18.27 -0.94
C GLU A 41 -6.84 -18.63 -0.04
N GLY A 42 -8.06 -18.38 -0.54
CA GLY A 42 -9.29 -18.61 0.21
C GLY A 42 -9.61 -17.58 1.31
N SER A 43 -8.76 -16.56 1.50
CA SER A 43 -9.10 -15.43 2.36
C SER A 43 -10.38 -14.73 1.89
N ALA A 44 -11.13 -14.17 2.82
CA ALA A 44 -12.27 -13.31 2.48
C ALA A 44 -11.83 -12.11 1.64
N GLU A 45 -12.75 -11.59 0.84
CA GLU A 45 -12.49 -10.41 0.02
C GLU A 45 -12.25 -9.19 0.94
N PRO A 46 -11.12 -8.46 0.78
CA PRO A 46 -10.73 -7.42 1.72
C PRO A 46 -11.68 -6.22 1.69
N GLU A 47 -11.90 -5.61 2.85
CA GLU A 47 -12.65 -4.35 3.01
C GLU A 47 -11.96 -3.18 2.27
N LEU A 48 -12.74 -2.24 1.72
CA LEU A 48 -12.26 -0.94 1.24
C LEU A 48 -12.20 0.02 2.41
N PHE A 49 -11.04 0.60 2.72
CA PHE A 49 -10.86 1.41 3.92
C PHE A 49 -10.11 2.71 3.64
N GLU A 50 -10.77 3.85 3.86
CA GLU A 50 -10.16 5.17 3.76
C GLU A 50 -9.39 5.52 5.05
N CYS A 51 -8.13 5.95 4.93
CA CYS A 51 -7.24 6.19 6.06
C CYS A 51 -6.11 7.20 5.72
N PRO A 52 -5.42 7.77 6.72
CA PRO A 52 -4.28 8.65 6.49
C PRO A 52 -3.07 7.94 5.85
N VAL A 53 -2.33 8.64 4.99
CA VAL A 53 -1.07 8.16 4.38
C VAL A 53 0.03 8.00 5.42
N ASP A 54 0.83 6.95 5.37
CA ASP A 54 2.04 6.78 6.19
C ASP A 54 3.22 7.65 5.70
N PHE A 55 3.97 8.25 6.63
CA PHE A 55 5.17 9.05 6.33
C PHE A 55 6.46 8.43 6.89
N GLU A 56 6.37 7.28 7.57
CA GLU A 56 7.53 6.59 8.12
C GLU A 56 8.41 6.08 6.96
N PRO A 57 9.70 6.48 6.92
CA PRO A 57 10.57 6.08 5.83
C PRO A 57 10.85 4.59 5.87
N LEU A 58 11.03 3.99 4.69
CA LEU A 58 11.62 2.67 4.62
C LEU A 58 13.06 2.74 5.16
N HIS A 59 13.37 1.92 6.15
CA HIS A 59 14.74 1.74 6.59
C HIS A 59 15.53 0.99 5.51
N VAL A 60 16.50 1.70 4.94
CA VAL A 60 17.34 1.21 3.84
C VAL A 60 18.79 1.18 4.30
N GLY A 61 19.56 0.26 3.74
CA GLY A 61 20.97 0.10 4.06
C GLY A 61 21.74 -0.43 2.86
N TYR A 62 23.04 -0.68 3.09
CA TYR A 62 23.91 -1.27 2.09
C TYR A 62 24.60 -2.49 2.68
N ARG A 63 24.46 -3.63 2.01
CA ARG A 63 25.20 -4.85 2.33
C ARG A 63 26.42 -4.92 1.41
N ARG A 64 27.61 -5.02 1.99
CA ARG A 64 28.85 -5.13 1.23
C ARG A 64 29.03 -6.54 0.68
N GLU A 65 29.32 -6.66 -0.61
CA GLU A 65 29.65 -7.90 -1.31
C GLU A 65 31.00 -7.72 -2.04
N GLY A 66 32.09 -8.15 -1.42
CA GLY A 66 33.44 -7.91 -1.92
C GLY A 66 33.74 -6.40 -1.97
N SER A 67 33.90 -5.88 -3.20
CA SER A 67 34.11 -4.45 -3.51
C SER A 67 32.84 -3.70 -3.89
N ARG A 68 31.68 -4.37 -3.91
CA ARG A 68 30.39 -3.77 -4.26
C ARG A 68 29.54 -3.53 -3.01
N TYR A 69 28.63 -2.58 -3.11
CA TYR A 69 27.57 -2.36 -2.12
C TYR A 69 26.23 -2.64 -2.77
N VAL A 70 25.43 -3.49 -2.14
CA VAL A 70 24.07 -3.84 -2.58
C VAL A 70 23.09 -3.10 -1.69
N TYR A 71 22.23 -2.29 -2.30
CA TYR A 71 21.11 -1.65 -1.60
C TYR A 71 20.16 -2.71 -1.06
N VAL A 72 19.81 -2.60 0.21
CA VAL A 72 18.88 -3.50 0.90
C VAL A 72 17.84 -2.68 1.66
N GLY A 73 16.63 -3.21 1.75
CA GLY A 73 15.55 -2.63 2.55
C GLY A 73 14.64 -3.74 3.07
N ASP A 74 14.14 -3.57 4.29
CA ASP A 74 13.15 -4.48 4.86
C ASP A 74 11.75 -3.84 4.79
N TYR A 75 11.05 -4.15 3.70
CA TYR A 75 9.68 -3.66 3.48
C TYR A 75 8.68 -4.22 4.50
N HIS A 76 8.95 -5.38 5.11
CA HIS A 76 8.01 -6.01 6.04
C HIS A 76 8.23 -5.55 7.47
N GLY A 77 9.49 -5.36 7.85
CA GLY A 77 9.91 -4.77 9.12
C GLY A 77 9.95 -3.25 9.12
N ARG A 78 9.49 -2.58 8.04
CA ARG A 78 9.40 -1.12 8.03
C ARG A 78 8.59 -0.61 9.22
N PRO A 79 9.02 0.46 9.90
CA PRO A 79 8.15 1.20 10.80
C PRO A 79 6.91 1.65 10.02
N ARG A 80 5.78 1.66 10.71
CA ARG A 80 4.51 2.14 10.20
C ARG A 80 3.72 2.72 11.34
N ARG A 81 3.06 3.84 11.07
CA ARG A 81 2.21 4.52 12.04
C ARG A 81 0.90 3.76 12.18
N ALA A 82 0.46 3.53 13.42
CA ALA A 82 -0.82 2.87 13.66
C ALA A 82 -1.97 3.63 12.98
N GLY A 83 -2.86 2.90 12.29
CA GLY A 83 -3.99 3.46 11.55
C GLY A 83 -3.64 4.12 10.20
N SER A 84 -2.39 4.00 9.74
CA SER A 84 -1.99 4.45 8.40
C SER A 84 -2.42 3.47 7.31
N ASP A 85 -2.28 3.88 6.05
CA ASP A 85 -2.48 3.04 4.88
C ASP A 85 -1.59 1.79 4.87
N VAL A 86 -0.33 1.92 5.27
CA VAL A 86 0.59 0.79 5.40
C VAL A 86 0.13 -0.15 6.53
N ASP A 87 -0.27 0.37 7.68
CA ASP A 87 -0.79 -0.45 8.79
C ASP A 87 -2.04 -1.24 8.39
N HIS A 88 -3.01 -0.59 7.78
CA HIS A 88 -4.24 -1.25 7.34
C HIS A 88 -4.04 -2.23 6.17
N CYS A 89 -3.17 -1.91 5.21
CA CYS A 89 -2.85 -2.84 4.13
C CYS A 89 -2.19 -4.12 4.68
N PHE A 90 -1.29 -3.98 5.64
CA PHE A 90 -0.65 -5.13 6.30
C PHE A 90 -1.61 -5.94 7.17
N GLN A 91 -2.71 -5.34 7.62
CA GLN A 91 -3.82 -6.02 8.31
C GLN A 91 -4.82 -6.68 7.33
N GLY A 92 -4.57 -6.61 6.02
CA GLY A 92 -5.38 -7.28 5.01
C GLY A 92 -6.54 -6.45 4.47
N ARG A 93 -6.57 -5.13 4.69
CA ARG A 93 -7.56 -4.23 4.07
C ARG A 93 -7.01 -3.64 2.77
N ILE A 94 -7.90 -3.25 1.85
CA ILE A 94 -7.52 -2.33 0.77
C ILE A 94 -7.49 -0.93 1.36
N ALA A 95 -6.28 -0.39 1.53
CA ALA A 95 -6.09 0.93 2.13
C ALA A 95 -6.12 2.03 1.07
N ILE A 96 -6.86 3.09 1.33
CA ILE A 96 -7.11 4.21 0.43
C ILE A 96 -6.77 5.51 1.15
N SER A 97 -5.91 6.34 0.56
CA SER A 97 -5.55 7.64 1.13
C SER A 97 -5.65 8.74 0.08
N ALA A 98 -6.15 9.90 0.47
CA ALA A 98 -6.09 11.11 -0.33
C ALA A 98 -4.76 11.83 -0.04
N ILE A 99 -3.93 12.04 -1.06
CA ILE A 99 -2.64 12.71 -0.93
C ILE A 99 -2.69 14.05 -1.67
N SER A 100 -2.36 15.13 -0.96
CA SER A 100 -2.23 16.46 -1.56
C SER A 100 -0.87 16.62 -2.23
N LEU A 101 -0.86 17.27 -3.39
CA LEU A 101 0.34 17.71 -4.11
C LEU A 101 0.85 19.06 -3.61
N GLU A 102 0.07 19.74 -2.76
CA GLU A 102 0.51 20.97 -2.12
C GLU A 102 1.52 20.63 -1.01
N LEU A 103 2.69 21.24 -1.08
CA LEU A 103 3.71 21.13 -0.05
C LEU A 103 3.19 21.79 1.23
N ARG A 104 3.19 21.03 2.33
CA ARG A 104 2.94 21.54 3.68
C ARG A 104 4.25 21.93 4.36
#